data_AF-A0A915LL38-F1
#
_entry.id   AF-A0A915LL38-F1
#
_cell.length_a   1.000
_cell.length_b   1.000
_cell.length_c   1.000
_cell.angle_alpha   90.00
_cell.angle_beta   90.00
_cell.angle_gamma   90.00
#
_symmetry.space_group_name_H-M   'P 1'
#
loop_
_entity.id
_entity.type
_entity.pdbx_description
1 polymer ?
#
loop_
_entity_poly.entity_id
_entity_poly.type
_entity_poly.pdbx_seq_one_letter_code
_entity_poly.pdbx_strand_id
1 'polypeptide(L)'
;MKNEFDCPVELGQPAVSYKETLKTPYRFNFRHKKQTGGHGQFGEIEGVINPQPPERNTIVEFTDNSVGEGVPKKFMSSLRKGLEAITKEGPLIKAPVTGIEVILQDGKTHIVDTTDIAMIVTMMNMMREAYERANWILLEPVVKVECVVPMEFESQVVKTLIERKGIVTATATGAEYSTLECEAPLREMFGYSTILRTQTQGKGEFTMEFKRYTPVEPYIQDEVIYDWKVANEIYRYTCEDMLFAAAWSNKIYEDRRFRLVVGTLLDEEKIMNNKDPSQPELFATTSNYLRIFRYHPNRDFNQIPITLECELYSTNKSNIYSAPLTGLDWNEVDSTLLATCSIDTTCTVWNVETVQQIGQVKAIEGSQKTQLIAHEKPVHDIAFAKLDSGGRDQFATAGADGSVRLFDLRSLQHSTILYEDPEKRMLNHVAWNKREHTKLATVAHESFEVVILDIRVPCRPLARFGNHRGFINGIAWAPHSTVHICTAGSDRQALIWQMNHFNRDEPILAYTAEGEINQIHWSNNFHQWISICFNKSMEILRV
;
A
#
# COMPACT_ATOMS: atom_id res chain seq x y z
N MET A 1 -32.45 -14.06 5.39
CA MET A 1 -31.15 -14.45 5.99
C MET A 1 -31.24 -14.60 7.51
N LYS A 2 -31.38 -13.54 8.30
CA LYS A 2 -31.42 -13.66 9.76
C LYS A 2 -32.62 -14.47 10.30
N ASN A 3 -33.84 -14.19 9.85
CA ASN A 3 -35.04 -14.81 10.42
C ASN A 3 -35.31 -16.24 9.90
N GLU A 4 -34.88 -16.54 8.68
CA GLU A 4 -35.19 -17.80 8.00
C GLU A 4 -34.00 -18.77 7.98
N PHE A 5 -32.76 -18.26 8.04
CA PHE A 5 -31.53 -19.07 7.96
C PHE A 5 -30.62 -18.90 9.18
N ASP A 6 -31.07 -18.18 10.22
CA ASP A 6 -30.31 -17.89 11.45
C ASP A 6 -28.87 -17.39 11.20
N CYS A 7 -28.67 -16.68 10.09
CA CYS A 7 -27.37 -16.18 9.68
C CYS A 7 -27.25 -14.70 10.11
N PRO A 8 -26.37 -14.37 11.09
CA PRO A 8 -26.13 -13.00 11.50
C PRO A 8 -25.41 -12.25 10.37
N VAL A 9 -26.03 -11.18 9.88
CA VAL A 9 -25.49 -10.31 8.84
C VAL A 9 -25.40 -8.88 9.35
N GLU A 10 -24.27 -8.23 9.10
CA GLU A 10 -24.11 -6.80 9.32
C GLU A 10 -24.70 -6.05 8.12
N LEU A 11 -25.65 -5.16 8.37
CA LEU A 11 -26.32 -4.39 7.33
C LEU A 11 -25.64 -3.03 7.22
N GLY A 12 -24.97 -2.78 6.09
CA GLY A 12 -24.46 -1.47 5.71
C GLY A 12 -25.47 -0.63 4.91
N GLN A 13 -25.10 0.61 4.60
CA GLN A 13 -25.84 1.39 3.61
C GLN A 13 -25.70 0.75 2.22
N PRO A 14 -26.77 0.76 1.40
CA PRO A 14 -26.69 0.26 0.03
C PRO A 14 -25.67 1.08 -0.77
N ALA A 15 -24.75 0.40 -1.46
CA ALA A 15 -23.77 1.04 -2.30
C ALA A 15 -24.41 1.57 -3.59
N VAL A 16 -24.08 2.82 -3.94
CA VAL A 16 -24.48 3.40 -5.23
C VAL A 16 -23.60 2.80 -6.33
N SER A 17 -24.22 2.33 -7.42
CA SER A 17 -23.48 1.83 -8.59
C SER A 17 -22.94 3.00 -9.42
N TYR A 18 -21.81 3.58 -9.01
CA TYR A 18 -21.07 4.54 -9.82
C TYR A 18 -20.52 3.90 -11.10
N LYS A 19 -20.27 4.74 -12.12
CA LYS A 19 -19.51 4.39 -13.34
C LYS A 19 -18.39 5.39 -13.55
N GLU A 20 -17.45 5.06 -14.41
CA GLU A 20 -16.33 5.95 -14.75
C GLU A 20 -16.38 6.33 -16.23
N THR A 21 -16.06 7.57 -16.57
CA THR A 21 -15.99 8.02 -17.96
C THR A 21 -14.90 9.05 -18.18
N LEU A 22 -14.63 9.35 -19.44
CA LEU A 22 -13.65 10.33 -19.85
C LEU A 22 -14.28 11.73 -19.88
N LYS A 23 -13.58 12.76 -19.42
CA LYS A 23 -14.08 14.15 -19.49
C LYS A 23 -13.72 14.85 -20.80
N THR A 24 -12.49 14.63 -21.28
CA THR A 24 -11.92 15.30 -22.45
C THR A 24 -11.34 14.28 -23.42
N PRO A 25 -11.50 14.46 -24.75
CA PRO A 25 -10.91 13.56 -25.73
C PRO A 25 -9.42 13.30 -25.50
N TYR A 26 -9.01 12.04 -25.60
CA TYR A 26 -7.62 11.62 -25.41
C TYR A 26 -7.08 10.96 -26.67
N ARG A 27 -5.99 11.51 -27.23
CA ARG A 27 -5.31 10.93 -28.39
C ARG A 27 -4.22 9.98 -27.90
N PHE A 28 -4.19 8.77 -28.45
CA PHE A 28 -3.20 7.77 -28.07
C PHE A 28 -2.40 7.30 -29.28
N ASN A 29 -1.12 7.02 -29.05
CA ASN A 29 -0.26 6.26 -29.95
C ASN A 29 0.55 5.31 -29.06
N PHE A 30 0.27 4.02 -29.17
CA PHE A 30 0.81 3.00 -28.28
C PHE A 30 1.48 1.89 -29.06
N ARG A 31 2.71 1.53 -28.65
CA ARG A 31 3.51 0.47 -29.26
C ARG A 31 3.88 -0.59 -28.23
N HIS A 32 3.33 -1.78 -28.39
CA HIS A 32 3.70 -2.98 -27.66
C HIS A 32 4.80 -3.75 -28.41
N LYS A 33 5.97 -3.91 -27.78
CA LYS A 33 7.04 -4.79 -28.28
C LYS A 33 7.63 -5.58 -27.12
N LYS A 34 7.49 -6.90 -27.15
CA LYS A 34 8.12 -7.81 -26.18
C LYS A 34 8.86 -8.92 -26.93
N GLN A 35 10.15 -9.06 -26.67
CA GLN A 35 11.00 -10.08 -27.28
C GLN A 35 11.79 -10.78 -26.17
N THR A 36 11.20 -11.82 -25.58
CA THR A 36 11.82 -12.65 -24.55
C THR A 36 12.04 -14.05 -25.10
N GLY A 37 13.24 -14.32 -25.63
CA GLY A 37 13.78 -15.66 -25.98
C GLY A 37 13.03 -16.56 -26.98
N GLY A 38 11.72 -16.35 -27.21
CA GLY A 38 10.83 -17.13 -28.06
C GLY A 38 9.99 -16.24 -29.00
N HIS A 39 8.76 -16.65 -29.32
CA HIS A 39 7.86 -15.87 -30.20
C HIS A 39 7.69 -14.45 -29.69
N GLY A 40 8.03 -13.46 -30.54
CA GLY A 40 7.88 -12.05 -30.22
C GLY A 40 6.40 -11.67 -30.14
N GLN A 41 6.12 -10.60 -29.41
CA GLN A 41 4.83 -9.93 -29.43
C GLN A 41 5.02 -8.52 -29.97
N PHE A 42 4.23 -8.17 -30.99
CA PHE A 42 4.23 -6.85 -31.58
C PHE A 42 2.81 -6.36 -31.88
N GLY A 43 2.53 -5.11 -31.52
CA GLY A 43 1.36 -4.38 -31.98
C GLY A 43 1.50 -2.89 -31.74
N GLU A 44 1.16 -2.08 -32.71
CA GLU A 44 1.13 -0.62 -32.62
C GLU A 44 -0.26 -0.14 -33.01
N ILE A 45 -0.89 0.69 -32.16
CA ILE A 45 -2.22 1.25 -32.40
C ILE A 45 -2.21 2.76 -32.14
N GLU A 46 -2.91 3.51 -32.97
CA GLU A 46 -3.13 4.93 -32.78
C GLU A 46 -4.59 5.30 -33.01
N GLY A 47 -5.05 6.31 -32.29
CA GLY A 47 -6.45 6.70 -32.31
C GLY A 47 -6.83 7.76 -31.29
N VAL A 48 -8.13 7.87 -31.08
CA VAL A 48 -8.72 8.85 -30.16
C VAL A 48 -9.81 8.17 -29.32
N ILE A 49 -9.81 8.46 -28.03
CA ILE A 49 -10.91 8.12 -27.12
C ILE A 49 -11.74 9.38 -26.92
N ASN A 50 -13.00 9.34 -27.31
CA ASN A 50 -13.94 10.44 -27.13
C ASN A 50 -14.95 10.12 -26.01
N PRO A 51 -15.32 11.12 -25.20
CA PRO A 51 -16.48 10.99 -24.33
C PRO A 51 -17.76 10.93 -25.17
N GLN A 52 -18.69 10.06 -24.77
CA GLN A 52 -20.01 9.98 -25.37
C GLN A 52 -20.98 11.00 -24.74
N PRO A 53 -22.05 11.37 -25.46
CA PRO A 53 -23.07 12.24 -24.91
C PRO A 53 -23.84 11.54 -23.76
N PRO A 54 -24.50 12.30 -22.87
CA PRO A 54 -25.14 11.78 -21.66
C PRO A 54 -26.11 10.62 -21.89
N GLU A 55 -26.77 10.56 -23.04
CA GLU A 55 -27.73 9.53 -23.42
C GLU A 55 -27.08 8.18 -23.69
N ARG A 56 -25.77 8.16 -24.00
CA ARG A 56 -24.98 6.94 -24.31
C ARG A 56 -23.95 6.62 -23.23
N ASN A 57 -24.06 7.23 -22.05
CA ASN A 57 -23.14 7.04 -20.92
C ASN A 57 -23.07 5.61 -20.36
N THR A 58 -23.87 4.67 -20.87
CA THR A 58 -23.88 3.26 -20.48
C THR A 58 -23.13 2.34 -21.45
N ILE A 59 -22.75 2.83 -22.63
CA ILE A 59 -22.22 2.02 -23.72
C ILE A 59 -20.73 2.34 -23.92
N VAL A 60 -19.93 1.31 -24.20
CA VAL A 60 -18.57 1.44 -24.70
C VAL A 60 -18.61 1.10 -26.18
N GLU A 61 -18.26 2.07 -27.02
CA GLU A 61 -18.24 1.91 -28.47
C GLU A 61 -16.81 1.77 -28.99
N PHE A 62 -16.63 0.90 -29.98
CA PHE A 62 -15.36 0.71 -30.67
C PHE A 62 -15.59 0.87 -32.17
N THR A 63 -15.00 1.92 -32.74
CA THR A 63 -15.16 2.33 -34.13
C THR A 63 -13.83 2.20 -34.86
N ASP A 64 -13.84 1.53 -36.01
CA ASP A 64 -12.68 1.40 -36.90
C ASP A 64 -12.77 2.47 -38.00
N ASN A 65 -11.85 3.45 -37.95
CA ASN A 65 -11.66 4.47 -38.98
C ASN A 65 -10.32 4.28 -39.72
N SER A 66 -9.72 3.09 -39.66
CA SER A 66 -8.43 2.83 -40.31
C SER A 66 -8.55 2.82 -41.84
N VAL A 67 -7.69 3.61 -42.48
CA VAL A 67 -7.60 3.72 -43.95
C VAL A 67 -6.25 3.15 -44.40
N GLY A 68 -6.17 1.83 -44.59
CA GLY A 68 -4.95 1.16 -45.07
C GLY A 68 -4.81 -0.30 -44.65
N GLU A 69 -3.63 -0.89 -44.90
CA GLU A 69 -3.27 -2.27 -44.49
C GLU A 69 -2.56 -2.33 -43.11
N GLY A 70 -2.43 -1.21 -42.40
CA GLY A 70 -1.66 -1.12 -41.15
C GLY A 70 -2.09 -2.14 -40.08
N VAL A 71 -3.40 -2.23 -39.83
CA VAL A 71 -4.01 -3.22 -38.94
C VAL A 71 -5.02 -4.08 -39.71
N PRO A 72 -4.74 -5.37 -39.95
CA PRO A 72 -5.70 -6.28 -40.59
C PRO A 72 -7.03 -6.39 -39.82
N LYS A 73 -8.17 -6.34 -40.55
CA LYS A 73 -9.52 -6.40 -39.98
C LYS A 73 -9.79 -7.63 -39.08
N LYS A 74 -9.07 -8.73 -39.29
CA LYS A 74 -9.14 -9.93 -38.43
C LYS A 74 -8.84 -9.63 -36.95
N PHE A 75 -8.00 -8.63 -36.68
CA PHE A 75 -7.59 -8.27 -35.31
C PHE A 75 -8.56 -7.31 -34.61
N MET A 76 -9.58 -6.77 -35.30
CA MET A 76 -10.57 -5.87 -34.68
C MET A 76 -11.36 -6.57 -33.56
N SER A 77 -11.66 -7.86 -33.72
CA SER A 77 -12.30 -8.65 -32.67
C SER A 77 -11.39 -8.80 -31.44
N SER A 78 -10.09 -9.00 -31.67
CA SER A 78 -9.08 -9.15 -30.62
C SER A 78 -8.86 -7.84 -29.86
N LEU A 79 -8.80 -6.71 -30.55
CA LEU A 79 -8.77 -5.37 -29.92
C LEU A 79 -10.03 -5.12 -29.07
N ARG A 80 -11.22 -5.42 -29.60
CA ARG A 80 -12.48 -5.27 -28.86
C ARG A 80 -12.51 -6.11 -27.58
N LYS A 81 -12.03 -7.36 -27.62
CA LYS A 81 -11.91 -8.20 -26.43
C LYS A 81 -10.96 -7.61 -25.38
N GLY A 82 -9.85 -7.01 -25.80
CA GLY A 82 -8.94 -6.31 -24.90
C GLY A 82 -9.58 -5.08 -24.25
N LEU A 83 -10.39 -4.32 -25.00
CA LEU A 83 -11.14 -3.18 -24.50
C LEU A 83 -12.21 -3.62 -23.48
N GLU A 84 -13.02 -4.64 -23.80
CA GLU A 84 -14.03 -5.19 -22.89
C GLU A 84 -13.45 -5.79 -21.62
N ALA A 85 -12.21 -6.30 -21.67
CA ALA A 85 -11.54 -6.85 -20.50
C ALA A 85 -11.10 -5.75 -19.52
N ILE A 86 -10.55 -4.64 -20.02
CA ILE A 86 -10.00 -3.57 -19.19
C ILE A 86 -11.11 -2.62 -18.67
N THR A 87 -12.18 -2.38 -19.45
CA THR A 87 -13.27 -1.46 -19.04
C THR A 87 -14.13 -1.98 -17.88
N LYS A 88 -13.94 -3.22 -17.43
CA LYS A 88 -14.61 -3.75 -16.22
C LYS A 88 -14.16 -3.05 -14.94
N GLU A 89 -12.91 -2.61 -14.89
CA GLU A 89 -12.32 -1.96 -13.72
C GLU A 89 -11.68 -0.63 -14.12
N GLY A 90 -12.31 0.47 -13.73
CA GLY A 90 -11.84 1.82 -14.03
C GLY A 90 -10.65 2.28 -13.17
N PRO A 91 -10.02 3.41 -13.54
CA PRO A 91 -8.90 3.99 -12.82
C PRO A 91 -9.20 4.54 -11.42
N LEU A 92 -10.39 5.10 -11.17
CA LEU A 92 -10.66 5.90 -9.96
C LEU A 92 -11.05 5.05 -8.74
N ILE A 93 -12.14 4.29 -8.87
CA ILE A 93 -12.72 3.47 -7.79
C ILE A 93 -12.94 2.02 -8.24
N LYS A 94 -12.28 1.61 -9.34
CA LYS A 94 -12.49 0.32 -9.99
C LYS A 94 -13.94 0.11 -10.44
N ALA A 95 -14.71 1.18 -10.63
CA ALA A 95 -16.03 1.09 -11.21
C ALA A 95 -15.92 0.87 -12.72
N PRO A 96 -16.88 0.16 -13.35
CA PRO A 96 -16.79 -0.12 -14.78
C PRO A 96 -16.86 1.18 -15.58
N VAL A 97 -15.99 1.25 -16.59
CA VAL A 97 -15.87 2.38 -17.50
C VAL A 97 -16.96 2.30 -18.55
N THR A 98 -17.73 3.38 -18.70
CA THR A 98 -18.83 3.50 -19.67
C THR A 98 -18.85 4.89 -20.32
N GLY A 99 -19.60 5.05 -21.41
CA GLY A 99 -19.74 6.35 -22.07
C GLY A 99 -18.48 6.81 -22.81
N ILE A 100 -17.71 5.87 -23.34
CA ILE A 100 -16.52 6.17 -24.15
C ILE A 100 -16.66 5.56 -25.54
N GLU A 101 -16.13 6.26 -26.53
CA GLU A 101 -15.93 5.74 -27.88
C GLU A 101 -14.45 5.73 -28.20
N VAL A 102 -13.93 4.53 -28.47
CA VAL A 102 -12.55 4.31 -28.88
C VAL A 102 -12.51 4.21 -30.40
N ILE A 103 -11.92 5.22 -31.04
CA ILE A 103 -11.78 5.30 -32.49
C ILE A 103 -10.36 4.91 -32.86
N LEU A 104 -10.19 3.79 -33.56
CA LEU A 104 -8.91 3.39 -34.14
C LEU A 104 -8.70 4.14 -35.46
N GLN A 105 -7.56 4.81 -35.62
CA GLN A 105 -7.23 5.58 -36.82
C GLN A 105 -6.17 4.89 -37.68
N ASP A 106 -5.13 4.35 -37.07
CA ASP A 106 -4.10 3.59 -37.78
C ASP A 106 -3.38 2.66 -36.80
N GLY A 107 -2.41 1.90 -37.30
CA GLY A 107 -1.53 1.09 -36.49
C GLY A 107 -0.53 0.33 -37.35
N LYS A 108 0.31 -0.47 -36.70
CA LYS A 108 1.27 -1.33 -37.39
C LYS A 108 1.25 -2.73 -36.81
N THR A 109 1.37 -3.70 -37.70
CA THR A 109 1.47 -5.12 -37.37
C THR A 109 2.74 -5.72 -37.97
N HIS A 110 3.23 -6.79 -37.36
CA HIS A 110 4.37 -7.56 -37.82
C HIS A 110 3.89 -8.96 -38.24
N ILE A 111 4.39 -9.46 -39.37
CA ILE A 111 3.89 -10.69 -40.02
C ILE A 111 4.01 -11.91 -39.09
N VAL A 112 5.06 -11.95 -38.28
CA VAL A 112 5.38 -13.12 -37.42
C VAL A 112 5.02 -12.87 -35.95
N ASP A 113 5.20 -11.64 -35.47
CA ASP A 113 5.09 -11.33 -34.04
C ASP A 113 3.71 -10.78 -33.63
N THR A 114 2.84 -10.45 -34.59
CA THR A 114 1.47 -10.03 -34.29
C THR A 114 0.51 -11.21 -34.27
N THR A 115 0.08 -11.56 -33.06
CA THR A 115 -0.94 -12.59 -32.78
C THR A 115 -2.19 -11.95 -32.16
N ASP A 116 -3.31 -12.68 -32.11
CA ASP A 116 -4.53 -12.19 -31.45
C ASP A 116 -4.30 -11.79 -29.99
N ILE A 117 -3.53 -12.60 -29.27
CA ILE A 117 -3.15 -12.32 -27.87
C ILE A 117 -2.30 -11.06 -27.79
N ALA A 118 -1.34 -10.87 -28.71
CA ALA A 118 -0.54 -9.66 -28.75
C ALA A 118 -1.42 -8.41 -28.92
N MET A 119 -2.42 -8.45 -29.81
CA MET A 119 -3.32 -7.30 -30.03
C MET A 119 -4.25 -7.05 -28.83
N ILE A 120 -4.76 -8.10 -28.16
CA ILE A 120 -5.51 -7.97 -26.90
C ILE A 120 -4.66 -7.23 -25.85
N VAL A 121 -3.42 -7.69 -25.66
CA VAL A 121 -2.49 -7.09 -24.67
C VAL A 121 -2.11 -5.66 -25.05
N THR A 122 -1.92 -5.37 -26.34
CA THR A 122 -1.66 -4.00 -26.84
C THR A 122 -2.80 -3.06 -26.47
N MET A 123 -4.06 -3.45 -26.69
CA MET A 123 -5.23 -2.63 -26.31
C MET A 123 -5.31 -2.45 -24.78
N MET A 124 -5.10 -3.51 -24.01
CA MET A 124 -5.11 -3.42 -22.55
C MET A 124 -4.02 -2.48 -22.02
N ASN A 125 -2.81 -2.56 -22.55
CA ASN A 125 -1.70 -1.70 -22.13
C ASN A 125 -1.91 -0.24 -22.58
N MET A 126 -2.44 -0.02 -23.78
CA MET A 126 -2.83 1.33 -24.23
C MET A 126 -3.86 1.95 -23.29
N MET A 127 -4.91 1.19 -22.93
CA MET A 127 -5.93 1.67 -21.99
C MET A 127 -5.36 1.93 -20.59
N ARG A 128 -4.38 1.15 -20.11
CA ARG A 128 -3.66 1.43 -18.86
C ARG A 128 -2.90 2.76 -18.93
N GLU A 129 -2.25 3.06 -20.05
CA GLU A 129 -1.62 4.37 -20.24
C GLU A 129 -2.66 5.50 -20.27
N ALA A 130 -3.81 5.27 -20.91
CA ALA A 130 -4.92 6.23 -20.91
C ALA A 130 -5.51 6.43 -19.50
N TYR A 131 -5.51 5.40 -18.65
CA TYR A 131 -5.94 5.48 -17.25
C TYR A 131 -5.05 6.42 -16.43
N GLU A 132 -3.75 6.49 -16.73
CA GLU A 132 -2.82 7.37 -16.03
C GLU A 132 -2.80 8.80 -16.59
N ARG A 133 -2.96 8.95 -17.91
CA ARG A 133 -2.73 10.24 -18.60
C ARG A 133 -4.00 11.01 -18.93
N ALA A 134 -5.14 10.33 -19.03
CA ALA A 134 -6.41 10.97 -19.40
C ALA A 134 -7.18 11.47 -18.17
N ASN A 135 -8.13 12.38 -18.40
CA ASN A 135 -8.92 12.98 -17.33
C ASN A 135 -10.24 12.21 -17.11
N TRP A 136 -10.27 11.37 -16.08
CA TRP A 136 -11.40 10.51 -15.73
C TRP A 136 -12.31 11.17 -14.68
N ILE A 137 -13.61 10.93 -14.82
CA ILE A 137 -14.65 11.44 -13.92
C ILE A 137 -15.63 10.34 -13.54
N LEU A 138 -16.25 10.49 -12.36
CA LEU A 138 -17.32 9.61 -11.92
C LEU A 138 -18.66 10.02 -12.54
N LEU A 139 -19.47 9.01 -12.80
CA LEU A 139 -20.86 9.12 -13.19
C LEU A 139 -21.74 8.54 -12.08
N GLU A 140 -22.76 9.30 -11.68
CA GLU A 140 -23.79 8.85 -10.75
C GLU A 140 -25.10 8.52 -11.45
N PRO A 141 -25.86 7.54 -10.94
CA PRO A 141 -27.18 7.23 -11.46
C PRO A 141 -28.21 8.27 -11.00
N VAL A 142 -28.90 8.87 -11.96
CA VAL A 142 -30.05 9.74 -11.75
C VAL A 142 -31.33 8.91 -11.88
N VAL A 143 -32.20 9.04 -10.90
CA VAL A 143 -33.51 8.40 -10.89
C VAL A 143 -34.61 9.39 -11.24
N LYS A 144 -35.61 8.92 -11.99
CA LYS A 144 -36.90 9.62 -12.09
C LYS A 144 -37.72 9.20 -10.88
N VAL A 145 -38.11 10.19 -10.08
CA VAL A 145 -38.95 10.05 -8.90
C VAL A 145 -40.33 10.57 -9.23
N GLU A 146 -41.34 9.73 -9.04
CA GLU A 146 -42.74 10.12 -9.13
C GLU A 146 -43.34 10.05 -7.74
N CYS A 147 -43.88 11.17 -7.26
CA CYS A 147 -44.39 11.31 -5.90
C CYS A 147 -45.86 11.72 -5.94
N VAL A 148 -46.73 10.94 -5.30
CA VAL A 148 -48.17 11.19 -5.21
C VAL A 148 -48.50 11.61 -3.78
N VAL A 149 -48.94 12.85 -3.62
CA VAL A 149 -49.17 13.46 -2.30
C VAL A 149 -50.45 14.29 -2.26
N PRO A 150 -51.15 14.40 -1.11
CA PRO A 150 -52.27 15.32 -0.99
C PRO A 150 -51.84 16.77 -1.23
N MET A 151 -52.72 17.58 -1.83
CA MET A 151 -52.39 18.95 -2.25
C MET A 151 -51.93 19.86 -1.09
N GLU A 152 -52.39 19.57 0.13
CA GLU A 152 -52.01 20.27 1.36
C GLU A 152 -50.50 20.19 1.66
N PHE A 153 -49.83 19.12 1.22
CA PHE A 153 -48.41 18.86 1.50
C PHE A 153 -47.49 19.09 0.29
N GLU A 154 -48.04 19.48 -0.86
CA GLU A 154 -47.28 19.64 -2.11
C GLU A 154 -46.05 20.53 -1.93
N SER A 155 -46.24 21.73 -1.35
CA SER A 155 -45.15 22.70 -1.17
C SER A 155 -44.04 22.18 -0.24
N GLN A 156 -44.39 21.38 0.77
CA GLN A 156 -43.41 20.79 1.67
C GLN A 156 -42.60 19.69 0.96
N VAL A 157 -43.28 18.86 0.16
CA VAL A 157 -42.64 17.76 -0.58
C VAL A 157 -41.70 18.30 -1.65
N VAL A 158 -42.11 19.32 -2.41
CA VAL A 158 -41.24 20.01 -3.38
C VAL A 158 -39.98 20.55 -2.71
N LYS A 159 -40.11 21.16 -1.52
CA LYS A 159 -38.95 21.65 -0.76
C LYS A 159 -37.99 20.51 -0.40
N THR A 160 -38.49 19.37 0.09
CA THR A 160 -37.63 18.22 0.42
C THR A 160 -36.90 17.62 -0.78
N LEU A 161 -37.53 17.66 -1.97
CA LEU A 161 -36.90 17.19 -3.21
C LEU A 161 -35.77 18.15 -3.63
N ILE A 162 -35.99 19.46 -3.54
CA ILE A 162 -34.96 20.48 -3.85
C ILE A 162 -33.78 20.39 -2.88
N GLU A 163 -34.04 20.18 -1.58
CA GLU A 163 -32.99 19.97 -0.56
C GLU A 163 -32.09 18.77 -0.90
N ARG A 164 -32.62 17.77 -1.61
CA ARG A 164 -31.92 16.58 -2.09
C ARG A 164 -31.41 16.72 -3.53
N LYS A 165 -31.21 17.96 -4.00
CA LYS A 165 -30.76 18.30 -5.35
C LYS A 165 -31.67 17.76 -6.47
N GLY A 166 -32.94 17.50 -6.16
CA GLY A 166 -33.93 17.09 -7.12
C GLY A 166 -34.36 18.24 -8.03
N ILE A 167 -34.41 17.98 -9.34
CA ILE A 167 -34.91 18.90 -10.35
C ILE A 167 -36.35 18.49 -10.68
N VAL A 168 -37.32 19.33 -10.35
CA VAL A 168 -38.73 19.07 -10.67
C VAL A 168 -38.95 19.28 -12.16
N THR A 169 -39.37 18.23 -12.86
CA THR A 169 -39.63 18.25 -14.31
C THR A 169 -41.07 18.60 -14.63
N ALA A 170 -42.03 18.08 -13.85
CA ALA A 170 -43.44 18.32 -14.07
C ALA A 170 -44.23 18.19 -12.76
N THR A 171 -45.31 18.97 -12.67
CA THR A 171 -46.29 18.89 -11.59
C THR A 171 -47.67 18.75 -12.22
N ALA A 172 -48.38 17.69 -11.86
CA ALA A 172 -49.76 17.44 -12.29
C ALA A 172 -50.69 17.50 -11.07
N THR A 173 -51.45 18.59 -10.97
CA THR A 173 -52.37 18.81 -9.85
C THR A 173 -53.74 18.19 -10.16
N GLY A 174 -54.16 17.19 -9.39
CA GLY A 174 -55.51 16.63 -9.40
C GLY A 174 -56.45 17.32 -8.40
N ALA A 175 -57.66 16.79 -8.23
CA ALA A 175 -58.66 17.38 -7.33
C ALA A 175 -58.36 17.16 -5.82
N GLU A 176 -57.66 16.07 -5.48
CA GLU A 176 -57.36 15.69 -4.09
C GLU A 176 -55.86 15.36 -3.90
N TYR A 177 -55.22 14.80 -4.92
CA TYR A 177 -53.80 14.45 -4.94
C TYR A 177 -53.06 15.20 -6.05
N SER A 178 -51.80 15.54 -5.79
CA SER A 178 -50.83 16.14 -6.71
C SER A 178 -49.75 15.11 -7.01
N THR A 179 -49.41 14.97 -8.29
CA THR A 179 -48.33 14.09 -8.76
C THR A 179 -47.13 14.95 -9.18
N LEU A 180 -45.99 14.71 -8.54
CA LEU A 180 -44.74 15.42 -8.78
C LEU A 180 -43.76 14.49 -9.48
N GLU A 181 -43.28 14.90 -10.66
CA GLU A 181 -42.17 14.23 -11.35
C GLU A 181 -40.87 15.00 -11.13
N CYS A 182 -39.84 14.32 -10.65
CA CYS A 182 -38.55 14.88 -10.33
C CYS A 182 -37.40 13.99 -10.81
N GLU A 183 -36.28 14.58 -11.23
CA GLU A 183 -35.02 13.88 -11.41
C GLU A 183 -34.10 14.16 -10.24
N ALA A 184 -33.63 13.14 -9.54
CA ALA A 184 -32.71 13.28 -8.41
C ALA A 184 -31.57 12.25 -8.48
N PRO A 185 -30.37 12.57 -7.97
CA PRO A 185 -29.30 11.59 -7.81
C PRO A 185 -29.70 10.48 -6.82
N LEU A 186 -29.41 9.21 -7.14
CA LEU A 186 -29.78 8.08 -6.27
C LEU A 186 -29.15 8.18 -4.88
N ARG A 187 -27.92 8.71 -4.78
CA ARG A 187 -27.20 8.94 -3.51
C ARG A 187 -28.05 9.77 -2.55
N GLU A 188 -28.68 10.81 -3.07
CA GLU A 188 -29.52 11.75 -2.34
C GLU A 188 -30.93 11.22 -2.07
N MET A 189 -31.30 10.02 -2.52
CA MET A 189 -32.63 9.44 -2.27
C MET A 189 -32.64 8.46 -1.10
N PHE A 190 -31.49 8.13 -0.51
CA PHE A 190 -31.43 7.26 0.65
C PHE A 190 -32.17 7.85 1.85
N GLY A 191 -33.04 7.03 2.45
CA GLY A 191 -33.89 7.43 3.57
C GLY A 191 -35.04 8.37 3.22
N TYR A 192 -35.30 8.65 1.93
CA TYR A 192 -36.36 9.58 1.52
C TYR A 192 -37.76 9.11 1.95
N SER A 193 -38.01 7.80 1.98
CA SER A 193 -39.29 7.21 2.41
C SER A 193 -39.72 7.66 3.81
N THR A 194 -38.79 7.72 4.76
CA THR A 194 -39.05 8.16 6.14
C THR A 194 -39.38 9.64 6.20
N ILE A 195 -38.67 10.47 5.43
CA ILE A 195 -38.89 11.92 5.37
C ILE A 195 -40.25 12.22 4.73
N LEU A 196 -40.54 11.60 3.59
CA LEU A 196 -41.82 11.78 2.89
C LEU A 196 -43.00 11.43 3.80
N ARG A 197 -42.95 10.29 4.49
CA ARG A 197 -44.00 9.90 5.45
C ARG A 197 -44.15 10.91 6.58
N THR A 198 -43.04 11.42 7.12
CA THR A 198 -43.07 12.40 8.22
C THR A 198 -43.73 13.71 7.78
N GLN A 199 -43.39 14.21 6.58
CA GLN A 199 -43.95 15.47 6.07
C GLN A 199 -45.42 15.33 5.63
N THR A 200 -45.81 14.17 5.11
CA THR A 200 -47.16 13.93 4.55
C THR A 200 -48.11 13.24 5.54
N GLN A 201 -47.74 13.12 6.81
CA GLN A 201 -48.49 12.35 7.83
C GLN A 201 -48.78 10.91 7.38
N GLY A 202 -47.87 10.31 6.62
CA GLY A 202 -47.98 8.95 6.08
C GLY A 202 -48.88 8.80 4.86
N LYS A 203 -49.40 9.89 4.28
CA LYS A 203 -50.32 9.87 3.13
C LYS A 203 -49.64 9.93 1.76
N GLY A 204 -48.35 10.25 1.71
CA GLY A 204 -47.58 10.35 0.48
C GLY A 204 -46.89 9.04 0.10
N GLU A 205 -46.87 8.75 -1.19
CA GLU A 205 -46.17 7.61 -1.78
C GLU A 205 -45.23 8.08 -2.89
N PHE A 206 -44.12 7.38 -3.09
CA PHE A 206 -43.22 7.66 -4.20
C PHE A 206 -42.72 6.37 -4.84
N THR A 207 -42.47 6.45 -6.14
CA THR A 207 -41.78 5.44 -6.92
C THR A 207 -40.53 6.07 -7.51
N MET A 208 -39.50 5.24 -7.77
CA MET A 208 -38.28 5.68 -8.42
C MET A 208 -37.84 4.66 -9.46
N GLU A 209 -37.45 5.15 -10.63
CA GLU A 209 -36.90 4.35 -11.73
C GLU A 209 -35.57 4.93 -12.21
N PHE A 210 -34.64 4.08 -12.63
CA PHE A 210 -33.37 4.54 -13.20
C PHE A 210 -33.64 5.27 -14.53
N LYS A 211 -33.08 6.47 -14.69
CA LYS A 211 -33.23 7.28 -15.90
C LYS A 211 -31.95 7.33 -16.74
N ARG A 212 -30.84 7.81 -16.15
CA ARG A 212 -29.57 8.02 -16.85
C ARG A 212 -28.40 8.16 -15.88
N TYR A 213 -27.19 8.20 -16.43
CA TYR A 213 -25.97 8.54 -15.70
C TYR A 213 -25.51 9.97 -16.02
N THR A 214 -25.17 10.74 -14.99
CA THR A 214 -24.66 12.11 -15.14
C THR A 214 -23.30 12.27 -14.44
N PRO A 215 -22.44 13.19 -14.91
CA PRO A 215 -21.20 13.54 -14.21
C PRO A 215 -21.46 13.96 -12.78
N VAL A 216 -20.67 13.41 -11.86
CA VAL A 216 -20.68 13.76 -10.44
C VAL A 216 -20.04 15.14 -10.25
N GLU A 217 -20.54 15.91 -9.29
CA GLU A 217 -19.90 17.18 -8.90
C GLU A 217 -18.48 16.93 -8.35
N PRO A 218 -17.48 17.79 -8.62
CA PRO A 218 -16.09 17.56 -8.22
C PRO A 218 -15.91 17.28 -6.71
N TYR A 219 -16.63 18.01 -5.86
CA TYR A 219 -16.58 17.83 -4.41
C TYR A 219 -17.06 16.44 -3.97
N ILE A 220 -18.16 15.96 -4.54
CA ILE A 220 -18.71 14.63 -4.25
C ILE A 220 -17.80 13.54 -4.83
N GLN A 221 -17.22 13.77 -6.00
CA GLN A 221 -16.28 12.84 -6.60
C GLN A 221 -15.07 12.60 -5.68
N ASP A 222 -14.47 13.67 -5.13
CA ASP A 222 -13.34 13.57 -4.22
C ASP A 222 -13.72 12.83 -2.92
N GLU A 223 -14.91 13.08 -2.39
CA GLU A 223 -15.46 12.39 -1.22
C GLU A 223 -15.63 10.89 -1.49
N VAL A 224 -16.25 10.51 -2.62
CA VAL A 224 -16.44 9.10 -2.99
C VAL A 224 -15.11 8.38 -3.23
N ILE A 225 -14.14 9.05 -3.86
CA ILE A 225 -12.79 8.50 -4.05
C ILE A 225 -12.11 8.30 -2.70
N TYR A 226 -12.24 9.27 -1.78
CA TYR A 226 -11.68 9.16 -0.43
C TYR A 226 -12.32 8.00 0.34
N ASP A 227 -13.66 7.93 0.38
CA ASP A 227 -14.39 6.86 1.05
C ASP A 227 -14.05 5.49 0.48
N TRP A 228 -13.89 5.39 -0.84
CA TRP A 228 -13.44 4.17 -1.50
C TRP A 228 -12.02 3.78 -1.09
N LYS A 229 -11.08 4.74 -1.02
CA LYS A 229 -9.70 4.49 -0.56
C LYS A 229 -9.66 4.06 0.90
N VAL A 230 -10.51 4.65 1.75
CA VAL A 230 -10.64 4.29 3.16
C VAL A 230 -11.29 2.91 3.32
N ALA A 231 -12.35 2.62 2.57
CA ALA A 231 -13.03 1.32 2.58
C ALA A 231 -12.14 0.19 2.02
N ASN A 232 -11.27 0.52 1.06
CA ASN A 232 -10.25 -0.39 0.55
C ASN A 232 -8.93 -0.32 1.35
N GLU A 233 -8.95 0.31 2.53
CA GLU A 233 -7.93 0.18 3.59
C GLU A 233 -6.52 0.61 3.20
N ILE A 234 -6.39 1.61 2.31
CA ILE A 234 -5.13 2.29 2.03
C ILE A 234 -5.11 3.59 2.82
N TYR A 235 -4.45 3.60 3.99
CA TYR A 235 -4.22 4.84 4.72
C TYR A 235 -2.95 5.51 4.20
N ARG A 236 -3.08 6.73 3.68
CA ARG A 236 -1.93 7.52 3.19
C ARG A 236 -1.62 8.66 4.15
N TYR A 237 -0.37 8.77 4.53
CA TYR A 237 0.22 9.91 5.23
C TYR A 237 1.23 10.60 4.31
N THR A 238 1.24 11.94 4.30
CA THR A 238 2.16 12.74 3.49
C THR A 238 2.77 13.84 4.37
N CYS A 239 4.09 14.05 4.29
CA CYS A 239 4.79 15.13 4.99
C CYS A 239 5.52 16.06 4.02
N GLU A 240 6.06 17.16 4.54
CA GLU A 240 6.75 18.18 3.74
C GLU A 240 8.12 17.71 3.23
N ASP A 241 8.80 16.85 4.00
CA ASP A 241 10.13 16.31 3.70
C ASP A 241 10.11 14.82 3.29
N MET A 242 11.26 14.31 2.85
CA MET A 242 11.39 12.90 2.47
C MET A 242 11.27 11.98 3.68
N LEU A 243 10.48 10.91 3.52
CA LEU A 243 10.31 9.85 4.50
C LEU A 243 11.34 8.76 4.25
N PHE A 244 12.21 8.56 5.24
CA PHE A 244 13.27 7.56 5.18
C PHE A 244 12.94 6.32 6.00
N ALA A 245 12.16 6.48 7.08
CA ALA A 245 11.81 5.37 7.93
C ALA A 245 10.37 5.39 8.45
N ALA A 246 9.83 4.22 8.72
CA ALA A 246 8.58 4.04 9.47
C ALA A 246 8.66 2.82 10.39
N ALA A 247 8.06 2.90 11.58
CA ALA A 247 8.02 1.79 12.51
C ALA A 247 6.67 1.70 13.24
N TRP A 248 6.15 0.49 13.39
CA TRP A 248 4.90 0.23 14.10
C TRP A 248 5.11 0.20 15.62
N SER A 249 4.12 0.68 16.37
CA SER A 249 4.11 0.48 17.83
C SER A 249 3.87 -0.99 18.19
N ASN A 250 4.68 -1.51 19.11
CA ASN A 250 4.57 -2.87 19.65
C ASN A 250 3.51 -3.01 20.78
N LYS A 251 2.76 -1.96 21.13
CA LYS A 251 1.70 -2.04 22.17
C LYS A 251 0.30 -2.18 21.59
N ILE A 252 -0.49 -3.12 22.13
CA ILE A 252 -1.91 -3.34 21.79
C ILE A 252 -2.77 -2.52 22.77
N TYR A 253 -3.59 -1.62 22.26
CA TYR A 253 -4.54 -0.82 23.06
C TYR A 253 -5.96 -1.37 22.89
N GLU A 254 -6.80 -1.22 23.93
CA GLU A 254 -8.20 -1.67 23.92
C GLU A 254 -9.04 -1.04 22.79
N ASP A 255 -8.65 0.16 22.32
CA ASP A 255 -9.36 0.92 21.29
C ASP A 255 -9.10 0.44 19.84
N ARG A 256 -8.36 -0.66 19.63
CA ARG A 256 -8.05 -1.25 18.30
C ARG A 256 -7.43 -0.31 17.25
N ARG A 257 -7.01 0.90 17.63
CA ARG A 257 -6.29 1.84 16.74
C ARG A 257 -4.82 1.45 16.65
N PHE A 258 -4.24 1.56 15.46
CA PHE A 258 -2.81 1.38 15.25
C PHE A 258 -2.06 2.71 15.43
N ARG A 259 -0.81 2.61 15.89
CA ARG A 259 0.10 3.76 16.02
C ARG A 259 1.36 3.47 15.25
N LEU A 260 1.85 4.51 14.58
CA LEU A 260 2.99 4.40 13.70
C LEU A 260 3.87 5.64 13.86
N VAL A 261 5.17 5.41 13.91
CA VAL A 261 6.20 6.45 13.99
C VAL A 261 6.82 6.57 12.61
N VAL A 262 6.96 7.80 12.12
CA VAL A 262 7.54 8.09 10.81
C VAL A 262 8.79 8.97 11.02
N GLY A 263 9.89 8.62 10.37
CA GLY A 263 11.17 9.34 10.42
C GLY A 263 11.48 10.04 9.10
N THR A 264 11.55 11.37 9.14
CA THR A 264 12.15 12.25 8.13
C THR A 264 13.64 12.49 8.45
N LEU A 265 14.38 13.15 7.55
CA LEU A 265 15.67 13.74 7.89
C LEU A 265 15.48 14.62 9.15
N LEU A 266 16.24 14.32 10.21
CA LEU A 266 16.07 14.79 11.58
C LEU A 266 15.49 16.20 11.66
N ASP A 267 14.22 16.28 12.05
CA ASP A 267 13.68 17.47 12.68
C ASP A 267 13.43 17.09 14.15
N GLU A 268 14.16 17.76 15.05
CA GLU A 268 14.21 17.46 16.48
C GLU A 268 12.90 17.80 17.22
N GLU A 269 11.84 18.13 16.49
CA GLU A 269 10.54 18.47 17.02
C GLU A 269 9.42 17.57 16.47
N LYS A 270 8.98 16.65 17.35
CA LYS A 270 7.64 16.01 17.41
C LYS A 270 7.53 14.59 16.83
N ILE A 271 7.58 13.62 17.75
CA ILE A 271 6.77 12.40 17.70
C ILE A 271 5.81 12.43 18.90
N MET A 272 4.54 12.11 18.61
CA MET A 272 3.33 12.45 19.38
C MET A 272 2.96 11.51 20.55
N ASN A 273 2.31 12.14 21.53
CA ASN A 273 1.23 11.70 22.43
C ASN A 273 0.99 10.19 22.66
N ASN A 274 1.27 9.78 23.90
CA ASN A 274 0.58 8.71 24.62
C ASN A 274 0.32 9.13 26.06
N LYS A 275 -0.70 8.60 26.72
CA LYS A 275 -1.02 8.80 28.15
C LYS A 275 -1.18 7.42 28.80
N ASP A 276 -0.11 6.85 29.35
CA ASP A 276 -0.09 5.99 30.55
C ASP A 276 1.33 5.49 30.91
N PRO A 277 1.70 5.28 32.20
CA PRO A 277 3.07 5.42 32.72
C PRO A 277 3.75 4.10 33.19
N SER A 278 3.27 2.93 32.80
CA SER A 278 3.77 1.66 33.38
C SER A 278 5.06 1.11 32.76
N GLN A 279 5.52 1.62 31.62
CA GLN A 279 6.82 1.28 31.02
C GLN A 279 7.43 2.52 30.36
N PRO A 280 8.73 2.83 30.57
CA PRO A 280 9.39 3.89 29.81
C PRO A 280 9.49 3.43 28.34
N GLU A 281 8.82 4.13 27.44
CA GLU A 281 8.93 3.90 26.00
C GLU A 281 10.32 4.39 25.56
N LEU A 282 11.25 3.46 25.36
CA LEU A 282 12.59 3.73 24.86
C LEU A 282 12.62 3.60 23.35
N PHE A 283 13.27 4.53 22.69
CA PHE A 283 13.60 4.40 21.27
C PHE A 283 15.07 4.75 21.05
N ALA A 284 15.65 4.08 20.06
CA ALA A 284 17.06 4.21 19.72
C ALA A 284 17.20 4.85 18.33
N THR A 285 18.14 5.78 18.18
CA THR A 285 18.52 6.29 16.86
C THR A 285 20.01 6.09 16.62
N THR A 286 20.34 5.85 15.36
CA THR A 286 21.71 5.60 14.90
C THR A 286 22.17 6.73 14.00
N SER A 287 23.36 7.24 14.30
CA SER A 287 24.10 8.16 13.44
C SER A 287 25.59 7.83 13.62
N ASN A 288 26.41 8.80 14.04
CA ASN A 288 27.80 8.55 14.41
C ASN A 288 27.95 7.73 15.71
N TYR A 289 26.92 7.75 16.55
CA TYR A 289 26.83 7.02 17.81
C TYR A 289 25.38 6.62 18.06
N LEU A 290 25.18 5.74 19.03
CA LEU A 290 23.86 5.27 19.41
C LEU A 290 23.26 6.21 20.46
N ARG A 291 22.05 6.72 20.21
CA ARG A 291 21.30 7.56 21.16
C ARG A 291 20.05 6.82 21.61
N ILE A 292 19.82 6.81 22.93
CA ILE A 292 18.61 6.24 23.52
C ILE A 292 17.80 7.39 24.11
N PHE A 293 16.56 7.46 23.69
CA PHE A 293 15.60 8.46 24.13
C PHE A 293 14.49 7.78 24.93
N ARG A 294 13.95 8.51 25.91
CA ARG A 294 12.75 8.14 26.64
C ARG A 294 11.61 9.06 26.27
N TYR A 295 10.47 8.44 25.98
CA TYR A 295 9.24 9.15 25.77
C TYR A 295 8.49 9.35 27.10
N HIS A 296 8.12 10.60 27.39
CA HIS A 296 7.41 11.01 28.60
C HIS A 296 5.95 11.37 28.26
N PRO A 297 4.99 10.48 28.57
CA PRO A 297 3.58 10.67 28.21
C PRO A 297 2.87 11.85 28.91
N ASN A 298 3.43 12.35 30.02
CA ASN A 298 2.73 13.26 30.95
C ASN A 298 3.43 14.63 31.14
N ARG A 299 4.32 15.08 30.24
CA ARG A 299 4.86 16.46 30.31
C ARG A 299 3.90 17.46 29.64
N ASP A 300 3.84 18.68 30.19
CA ASP A 300 2.98 19.77 29.69
C ASP A 300 3.12 19.99 28.18
N PHE A 301 2.03 20.36 27.51
CA PHE A 301 1.93 20.59 26.06
C PHE A 301 2.97 21.60 25.48
N ASN A 302 3.67 22.34 26.34
CA ASN A 302 4.70 23.31 25.96
C ASN A 302 6.14 22.77 26.08
N GLN A 303 6.35 21.52 26.49
CA GLN A 303 7.67 20.89 26.56
C GLN A 303 7.78 19.71 25.61
N ILE A 304 8.97 19.52 25.03
CA ILE A 304 9.26 18.37 24.15
C ILE A 304 9.06 17.08 24.97
N PRO A 305 8.20 16.15 24.52
CA PRO A 305 7.82 14.94 25.29
C PRO A 305 8.89 13.85 25.26
N ILE A 306 10.10 14.17 24.78
CA ILE A 306 11.20 13.24 24.53
C ILE A 306 12.42 13.77 25.28
N THR A 307 13.08 12.90 26.04
CA THR A 307 14.35 13.20 26.69
C THR A 307 15.43 12.26 26.18
N LEU A 308 16.61 12.81 25.86
CA LEU A 308 17.81 12.01 25.63
C LEU A 308 18.27 11.45 26.98
N GLU A 309 18.36 10.13 27.08
CA GLU A 309 18.77 9.45 28.32
C GLU A 309 20.22 8.99 28.26
N CYS A 310 20.65 8.46 27.13
CA CYS A 310 21.98 7.86 27.00
C CYS A 310 22.57 8.07 25.61
N GLU A 311 23.85 8.42 25.58
CA GLU A 311 24.69 8.42 24.38
C GLU A 311 25.75 7.34 24.53
N LEU A 312 25.74 6.40 23.60
CA LEU A 312 26.56 5.21 23.60
C LEU A 312 27.57 5.26 22.45
N TYR A 313 28.84 5.32 22.82
CA TYR A 313 29.97 5.42 21.91
C TYR A 313 30.69 4.08 21.83
N SER A 314 30.98 3.61 20.62
CA SER A 314 31.68 2.33 20.40
C SER A 314 33.14 2.40 20.85
N THR A 315 33.73 3.59 20.86
CA THR A 315 35.09 3.86 21.33
C THR A 315 35.06 4.69 22.61
N ASN A 316 36.07 4.49 23.48
CA ASN A 316 36.29 5.29 24.69
C ASN A 316 36.09 6.80 24.42
N LYS A 317 35.43 7.49 25.35
CA LYS A 317 35.00 8.91 25.31
C LYS A 317 36.07 9.95 24.91
N SER A 318 37.32 9.55 24.71
CA SER A 318 38.45 10.42 24.36
C SER A 318 38.67 10.63 22.86
N ASN A 319 38.11 9.80 21.97
CA ASN A 319 38.22 9.99 20.52
C ASN A 319 36.89 10.48 19.92
N ILE A 320 36.93 11.69 19.35
CA ILE A 320 35.78 12.43 18.81
C ILE A 320 35.24 11.81 17.50
N TYR A 321 35.92 10.80 16.95
CA TYR A 321 35.55 10.16 15.69
C TYR A 321 35.11 8.71 15.91
N SER A 322 33.80 8.46 15.82
CA SER A 322 33.19 7.13 15.79
C SER A 322 32.66 6.88 14.39
N ALA A 323 32.90 5.69 13.86
CA ALA A 323 32.42 5.33 12.53
C ALA A 323 30.88 5.27 12.51
N PRO A 324 30.22 5.81 11.47
CA PRO A 324 28.77 5.85 11.39
C PRO A 324 28.16 4.45 11.44
N LEU A 325 27.08 4.34 12.22
CA LEU A 325 26.29 3.14 12.36
C LEU A 325 25.38 2.98 11.14
N THR A 326 25.34 1.77 10.60
CA THR A 326 24.65 1.44 9.34
C THR A 326 23.34 0.70 9.55
N GLY A 327 23.23 -0.04 10.66
CA GLY A 327 22.06 -0.84 10.99
C GLY A 327 21.95 -1.04 12.50
N LEU A 328 20.73 -1.33 12.94
CA LEU A 328 20.37 -1.54 14.34
C LEU A 328 19.18 -2.49 14.42
N ASP A 329 19.23 -3.41 15.39
CA ASP A 329 18.09 -4.25 15.72
C ASP A 329 18.00 -4.49 17.23
N TRP A 330 16.78 -4.42 17.75
CA TRP A 330 16.47 -4.74 19.15
C TRP A 330 16.21 -6.22 19.29
N ASN A 331 16.73 -6.81 20.36
CA ASN A 331 16.41 -8.19 20.65
C ASN A 331 14.97 -8.30 21.15
N GLU A 332 14.13 -9.01 20.38
CA GLU A 332 12.71 -9.16 20.70
C GLU A 332 12.45 -10.11 21.88
N VAL A 333 13.40 -10.99 22.21
CA VAL A 333 13.31 -11.93 23.34
C VAL A 333 13.81 -11.28 24.64
N ASP A 334 14.86 -10.47 24.53
CA ASP A 334 15.47 -9.76 25.65
C ASP A 334 15.55 -8.26 25.35
N SER A 335 14.57 -7.51 25.84
CA SER A 335 14.46 -6.07 25.63
C SER A 335 15.58 -5.24 26.28
N THR A 336 16.55 -5.87 26.95
CA THR A 336 17.76 -5.17 27.42
C THR A 336 18.88 -5.19 26.39
N LEU A 337 18.81 -6.08 25.39
CA LEU A 337 19.84 -6.25 24.38
C LEU A 337 19.50 -5.50 23.10
N LEU A 338 20.50 -4.79 22.60
CA LEU A 338 20.43 -4.02 21.36
C LEU A 338 21.73 -4.23 20.59
N ALA A 339 21.67 -4.42 19.28
CA ALA A 339 22.86 -4.55 18.45
C ALA A 339 22.92 -3.48 17.38
N THR A 340 24.13 -3.03 17.09
CA THR A 340 24.42 -2.03 16.06
C THR A 340 25.59 -2.50 15.21
N CYS A 341 25.55 -2.22 13.92
CA CYS A 341 26.66 -2.45 13.01
C CYS A 341 27.21 -1.14 12.45
N SER A 342 28.46 -1.16 11.99
CA SER A 342 29.16 0.05 11.55
C SER A 342 29.97 -0.19 10.27
N ILE A 343 30.31 0.92 9.60
CA ILE A 343 31.21 0.90 8.45
C ILE A 343 32.63 0.46 8.81
N ASP A 344 33.02 0.50 10.08
CA ASP A 344 34.36 0.10 10.55
C ASP A 344 34.56 -1.41 10.67
N THR A 345 33.70 -2.21 10.04
CA THR A 345 33.67 -3.69 10.06
C THR A 345 33.20 -4.31 11.37
N THR A 346 32.89 -3.49 12.39
CA THR A 346 32.52 -3.98 13.71
C THR A 346 31.00 -4.07 13.91
N CYS A 347 30.63 -4.97 14.83
CA CYS A 347 29.29 -5.04 15.40
C CYS A 347 29.41 -4.93 16.92
N THR A 348 28.56 -4.10 17.49
CA THR A 348 28.53 -3.82 18.93
C THR A 348 27.19 -4.22 19.49
N VAL A 349 27.22 -4.99 20.58
CA VAL A 349 26.04 -5.40 21.34
C VAL A 349 26.05 -4.62 22.64
N TRP A 350 24.94 -3.94 22.88
CA TRP A 350 24.69 -3.07 24.01
C TRP A 350 23.77 -3.77 25.01
N ASN A 351 24.04 -3.55 26.30
CA ASN A 351 23.12 -3.85 27.38
C ASN A 351 22.55 -2.54 27.90
N VAL A 352 21.23 -2.39 27.77
CA VAL A 352 20.47 -1.21 28.18
C VAL A 352 19.62 -1.62 29.38
N GLU A 353 20.11 -1.31 30.58
CA GLU A 353 19.41 -1.65 31.82
C GLU A 353 18.47 -0.52 32.23
N THR A 354 17.18 -0.84 32.35
CA THR A 354 16.19 0.06 32.95
C THR A 354 16.17 -0.17 34.46
N VAL A 355 17.13 0.42 35.19
CA VAL A 355 17.17 0.29 36.66
C VAL A 355 15.95 0.98 37.27
N GLN A 356 14.93 0.21 37.62
CA GLN A 356 13.78 0.68 38.41
C GLN A 356 13.98 0.31 39.88
N GLN A 357 14.42 1.27 40.70
CA GLN A 357 14.10 1.24 42.13
C GLN A 357 12.79 2.01 42.33
N ILE A 358 11.85 1.40 43.05
CA ILE A 358 10.53 1.99 43.35
C ILE A 358 10.73 3.38 43.98
N GLY A 359 10.27 4.43 43.29
CA GLY A 359 10.25 5.81 43.80
C GLY A 359 11.37 6.75 43.32
N GLN A 360 12.34 6.29 42.52
CA GLN A 360 13.31 7.18 41.85
C GLN A 360 13.49 6.79 40.38
N VAL A 361 13.20 7.71 39.46
CA VAL A 361 13.53 7.56 38.03
C VAL A 361 15.02 7.86 37.88
N LYS A 362 15.87 6.83 37.95
CA LYS A 362 17.29 6.95 37.62
C LYS A 362 17.46 7.02 36.09
N ALA A 363 18.48 7.73 35.63
CA ALA A 363 18.84 7.79 34.21
C ALA A 363 19.18 6.39 33.67
N ILE A 364 18.86 6.12 32.41
CA ILE A 364 19.20 4.84 31.77
C ILE A 364 20.71 4.79 31.56
N GLU A 365 21.34 3.77 32.12
CA GLU A 365 22.74 3.47 31.86
C GLU A 365 22.80 2.36 30.81
N GLY A 366 23.26 2.71 29.61
CA GLY A 366 23.65 1.72 28.62
C GLY A 366 25.13 1.39 28.78
N SER A 367 25.47 0.10 28.66
CA SER A 367 26.84 -0.37 28.67
C SER A 367 27.13 -1.19 27.42
N GLN A 368 28.37 -1.13 26.95
CA GLN A 368 28.84 -1.99 25.88
C GLN A 368 29.02 -3.40 26.44
N LYS A 369 28.20 -4.36 26.00
CA LYS A 369 28.30 -5.76 26.42
C LYS A 369 29.46 -6.44 25.70
N THR A 370 29.55 -6.26 24.39
CA THR A 370 30.65 -6.76 23.57
C THR A 370 30.80 -5.98 22.28
N GLN A 371 32.03 -5.94 21.75
CA GLN A 371 32.34 -5.48 20.40
C GLN A 371 33.14 -6.56 19.70
N LEU A 372 32.79 -6.83 18.45
CA LEU A 372 33.50 -7.80 17.64
C LEU A 372 33.69 -7.30 16.21
N ILE A 373 34.73 -7.78 15.56
CA ILE A 373 34.95 -7.59 14.12
C ILE A 373 34.09 -8.63 13.42
N ALA A 374 33.03 -8.19 12.75
CA ALA A 374 32.05 -9.10 12.15
C ALA A 374 32.48 -9.54 10.75
N HIS A 375 32.98 -8.60 9.95
CA HIS A 375 33.33 -8.78 8.55
C HIS A 375 34.73 -8.23 8.24
N GLU A 376 35.24 -8.50 7.03
CA GLU A 376 36.51 -7.89 6.55
C GLU A 376 36.30 -6.52 5.91
N LYS A 377 35.04 -6.14 5.69
CA LYS A 377 34.58 -4.91 5.05
C LYS A 377 33.38 -4.32 5.83
N PRO A 378 32.89 -3.10 5.50
CA PRO A 378 31.75 -2.48 6.17
C PRO A 378 30.57 -3.43 6.34
N VAL A 379 29.93 -3.39 7.51
CA VAL A 379 28.69 -4.14 7.77
C VAL A 379 27.52 -3.25 7.42
N HIS A 380 26.57 -3.74 6.64
CA HIS A 380 25.43 -2.95 6.20
C HIS A 380 24.20 -3.11 7.08
N ASP A 381 23.95 -4.33 7.57
CA ASP A 381 22.73 -4.65 8.30
C ASP A 381 22.95 -5.76 9.33
N ILE A 382 22.08 -5.79 10.34
CA ILE A 382 22.13 -6.71 11.48
C ILE A 382 20.71 -7.09 11.90
N ALA A 383 20.48 -8.38 12.19
CA ALA A 383 19.19 -8.87 12.65
C ALA A 383 19.31 -9.93 13.76
N PHE A 384 18.55 -9.78 14.84
CA PHE A 384 18.41 -10.78 15.89
C PHE A 384 17.43 -11.89 15.49
N ALA A 385 17.72 -13.10 15.96
CA ALA A 385 16.79 -14.20 15.88
C ALA A 385 15.66 -14.06 16.93
N LYS A 386 14.44 -14.42 16.55
CA LYS A 386 13.29 -14.49 17.46
C LYS A 386 12.96 -15.94 17.77
N LEU A 387 13.31 -16.42 18.97
CA LEU A 387 12.89 -17.74 19.46
C LEU A 387 12.82 -17.78 20.98
N ASP A 388 11.63 -18.10 21.51
CA ASP A 388 11.35 -18.17 22.95
C ASP A 388 12.17 -19.23 23.71
N SER A 389 12.78 -20.20 23.01
CA SER A 389 13.50 -21.34 23.61
C SER A 389 14.98 -21.49 23.22
N GLY A 390 15.60 -20.53 22.52
CA GLY A 390 17.03 -20.67 22.16
C GLY A 390 17.67 -19.62 21.25
N GLY A 391 16.92 -18.68 20.70
CA GLY A 391 17.41 -17.68 19.73
C GLY A 391 17.83 -16.35 20.34
N ARG A 392 17.62 -16.15 21.65
CA ARG A 392 17.99 -14.92 22.40
C ARG A 392 19.42 -14.47 22.10
N ASP A 393 20.32 -15.43 21.92
CA ASP A 393 21.76 -15.15 21.82
C ASP A 393 22.26 -15.18 20.37
N GLN A 394 21.39 -15.31 19.36
CA GLN A 394 21.81 -15.42 17.96
C GLN A 394 21.45 -14.18 17.16
N PHE A 395 22.40 -13.71 16.35
CA PHE A 395 22.18 -12.62 15.39
C PHE A 395 23.00 -12.85 14.12
N ALA A 396 22.51 -12.27 13.02
CA ALA A 396 23.11 -12.39 11.71
C ALA A 396 23.47 -11.01 11.18
N THR A 397 24.53 -10.93 10.40
CA THR A 397 25.03 -9.68 9.82
C THR A 397 25.26 -9.85 8.32
N ALA A 398 24.99 -8.79 7.57
CA ALA A 398 25.29 -8.71 6.14
C ALA A 398 26.43 -7.71 5.90
N GLY A 399 27.44 -8.15 5.15
CA GLY A 399 28.66 -7.37 4.91
C GLY A 399 28.88 -6.98 3.46
N ALA A 400 29.64 -5.90 3.27
CA ALA A 400 30.21 -5.48 1.99
C ALA A 400 31.25 -6.47 1.44
N ASP A 401 31.69 -7.44 2.23
CA ASP A 401 32.51 -8.57 1.79
C ASP A 401 31.71 -9.60 0.98
N GLY A 402 30.40 -9.43 0.89
CA GLY A 402 29.49 -10.31 0.16
C GLY A 402 29.10 -11.56 0.94
N SER A 403 29.30 -11.56 2.26
CA SER A 403 28.94 -12.68 3.13
C SER A 403 27.83 -12.33 4.11
N VAL A 404 27.01 -13.32 4.44
CA VAL A 404 26.12 -13.30 5.62
C VAL A 404 26.75 -14.19 6.69
N ARG A 405 26.95 -13.65 7.89
CA ARG A 405 27.56 -14.37 9.01
C ARG A 405 26.59 -14.48 10.18
N LEU A 406 26.66 -15.62 10.87
CA LEU A 406 25.91 -15.92 12.08
C LEU A 406 26.84 -15.85 13.29
N PHE A 407 26.37 -15.18 14.34
CA PHE A 407 27.05 -15.03 15.61
C PHE A 407 26.18 -15.57 16.75
N ASP A 408 26.83 -16.19 17.73
CA ASP A 408 26.22 -16.59 19.01
C ASP A 408 26.91 -15.81 20.14
N LEU A 409 26.13 -15.05 20.92
CA LEU A 409 26.60 -14.27 22.07
C LEU A 409 27.28 -15.13 23.13
N ARG A 410 26.99 -16.44 23.18
CA ARG A 410 27.63 -17.38 24.10
C ARG A 410 29.02 -17.80 23.61
N SER A 411 29.27 -17.72 22.31
CA SER A 411 30.49 -18.20 21.65
C SER A 411 30.96 -17.21 20.58
N LEU A 412 31.37 -16.02 21.01
CA LEU A 412 31.81 -14.93 20.13
C LEU A 412 33.16 -15.18 19.43
N GLN A 413 33.88 -16.25 19.78
CA GLN A 413 35.17 -16.60 19.16
C GLN A 413 35.02 -17.20 17.76
N HIS A 414 33.84 -17.71 17.42
CA HIS A 414 33.59 -18.39 16.15
C HIS A 414 32.33 -17.82 15.50
N SER A 415 32.46 -17.36 14.27
CA SER A 415 31.33 -17.00 13.41
C SER A 415 31.11 -18.07 12.37
N THR A 416 29.85 -18.28 11.98
CA THR A 416 29.50 -19.23 10.90
C THR A 416 29.12 -18.45 9.66
N ILE A 417 29.80 -18.68 8.54
CA ILE A 417 29.42 -18.10 7.24
C ILE A 417 28.20 -18.85 6.73
N LEU A 418 27.05 -18.16 6.65
CA LEU A 418 25.79 -18.73 6.17
C LEU A 418 25.66 -18.69 4.66
N TYR A 419 26.16 -17.63 4.03
CA TYR A 419 26.10 -17.41 2.59
C TYR A 419 27.26 -16.53 2.16
N GLU A 420 27.78 -16.80 0.96
CA GLU A 420 28.70 -15.92 0.25
C GLU A 420 28.15 -15.75 -1.17
N ASP A 421 28.06 -14.51 -1.62
CA ASP A 421 27.57 -14.22 -2.95
C ASP A 421 28.57 -14.73 -4.01
N PRO A 422 28.14 -15.49 -5.03
CA PRO A 422 29.04 -16.02 -6.06
C PRO A 422 29.82 -14.94 -6.82
N GLU A 423 29.24 -13.75 -6.96
CA GLU A 423 29.84 -12.60 -7.65
C GLU A 423 30.55 -11.65 -6.67
N LYS A 424 30.54 -11.99 -5.38
CA LYS A 424 31.07 -11.17 -4.28
C LYS A 424 30.49 -9.76 -4.25
N ARG A 425 29.22 -9.62 -4.66
CA ARG A 425 28.46 -8.37 -4.50
C ARG A 425 28.23 -8.10 -3.01
N MET A 426 28.21 -6.81 -2.65
CA MET A 426 27.92 -6.38 -1.28
C MET A 426 26.52 -6.82 -0.87
N LEU A 427 26.32 -7.29 0.36
CA LEU A 427 24.99 -7.64 0.86
C LEU A 427 24.45 -6.50 1.72
N ASN A 428 23.32 -5.92 1.31
CA ASN A 428 22.79 -4.71 1.92
C ASN A 428 21.82 -4.99 3.07
N HIS A 429 21.08 -6.09 3.01
CA HIS A 429 20.00 -6.38 3.95
C HIS A 429 20.09 -7.81 4.51
N VAL A 430 19.69 -7.96 5.77
CA VAL A 430 19.46 -9.25 6.41
C VAL A 430 18.16 -9.19 7.22
N ALA A 431 17.21 -10.07 6.91
CA ALA A 431 15.94 -10.13 7.60
C ALA A 431 15.67 -11.53 8.12
N TRP A 432 15.36 -11.65 9.40
CA TRP A 432 15.02 -12.91 10.04
C TRP A 432 13.53 -13.20 9.98
N ASN A 433 13.19 -14.45 9.66
CA ASN A 433 11.82 -14.92 9.78
C ASN A 433 11.43 -14.98 11.26
N LYS A 434 10.38 -14.21 11.61
CA LYS A 434 9.95 -14.01 13.00
C LYS A 434 9.21 -15.21 13.59
N ARG A 435 8.79 -16.19 12.78
CA ARG A 435 8.11 -17.42 13.24
C ARG A 435 8.98 -18.66 13.13
N GLU A 436 9.89 -18.70 12.16
CA GLU A 436 10.78 -19.84 11.91
C GLU A 436 12.24 -19.38 11.93
N HIS A 437 12.92 -19.58 13.06
CA HIS A 437 14.29 -19.11 13.26
C HIS A 437 15.33 -19.73 12.31
N THR A 438 15.00 -20.80 11.58
CA THR A 438 15.95 -21.42 10.66
C THR A 438 16.09 -20.64 9.36
N LYS A 439 15.16 -19.71 9.06
CA LYS A 439 15.10 -19.01 7.78
C LYS A 439 15.52 -17.55 7.88
N LEU A 440 16.35 -17.16 6.93
CA LEU A 440 16.88 -15.82 6.74
C LEU A 440 16.68 -15.37 5.31
N ALA A 441 16.48 -14.08 5.08
CA ALA A 441 16.49 -13.47 3.76
C ALA A 441 17.61 -12.44 3.66
N THR A 442 18.24 -12.35 2.50
CA THR A 442 19.26 -11.35 2.21
C THR A 442 19.14 -10.86 0.77
N VAL A 443 19.58 -9.63 0.52
CA VAL A 443 19.60 -9.00 -0.80
C VAL A 443 20.97 -8.42 -1.04
N ALA A 444 21.52 -8.72 -2.22
CA ALA A 444 22.75 -8.11 -2.70
C ALA A 444 22.48 -6.70 -3.26
N HIS A 445 23.50 -5.85 -3.20
CA HIS A 445 23.50 -4.52 -3.80
C HIS A 445 23.11 -4.60 -5.28
N GLU A 446 22.20 -3.72 -5.69
CA GLU A 446 21.66 -3.66 -7.06
C GLU A 446 21.10 -5.00 -7.58
N SER A 447 20.59 -5.84 -6.68
CA SER A 447 19.95 -7.10 -7.04
C SER A 447 18.45 -6.93 -7.30
N PHE A 448 17.96 -7.62 -8.33
CA PHE A 448 16.53 -7.81 -8.61
C PHE A 448 15.96 -9.03 -7.88
N GLU A 449 16.82 -9.78 -7.19
CA GLU A 449 16.48 -11.03 -6.53
C GLU A 449 16.74 -10.97 -5.02
N VAL A 450 15.80 -11.53 -4.25
CA VAL A 450 16.00 -11.86 -2.83
C VAL A 450 16.44 -13.31 -2.70
N VAL A 451 17.43 -13.55 -1.85
CA VAL A 451 17.99 -14.88 -1.57
C VAL A 451 17.50 -15.33 -0.20
N ILE A 452 16.88 -16.50 -0.15
CA ILE A 452 16.42 -17.11 1.08
C ILE A 452 17.39 -18.20 1.52
N LEU A 453 17.77 -18.18 2.78
CA LEU A 453 18.79 -19.02 3.40
C LEU A 453 18.17 -19.87 4.52
N ASP A 454 18.70 -21.08 4.71
CA ASP A 454 18.43 -21.92 5.89
C ASP A 454 19.73 -22.06 6.70
N ILE A 455 19.71 -21.67 7.97
CA ILE A 455 20.88 -21.75 8.85
C ILE A 455 21.41 -23.18 9.03
N ARG A 456 20.55 -24.19 8.82
CA ARG A 456 20.92 -25.61 8.94
C ARG A 456 21.72 -26.11 7.74
N VAL A 457 21.63 -25.40 6.61
CA VAL A 457 22.31 -25.75 5.36
C VAL A 457 23.12 -24.53 4.89
N PRO A 458 24.24 -24.23 5.55
CA PRO A 458 25.08 -23.08 5.20
C PRO A 458 25.63 -23.21 3.77
N CYS A 459 26.00 -22.07 3.19
CA CYS A 459 26.56 -21.91 1.84
C CYS A 459 25.63 -22.28 0.68
N ARG A 460 24.40 -22.74 0.94
CA ARG A 460 23.42 -23.08 -0.11
C ARG A 460 22.13 -22.28 0.06
N PRO A 461 21.73 -21.47 -0.94
CA PRO A 461 20.44 -20.79 -0.89
C PRO A 461 19.30 -21.82 -1.01
N LEU A 462 18.27 -21.63 -0.20
CA LEU A 462 17.04 -22.42 -0.21
C LEU A 462 16.16 -22.05 -1.41
N ALA A 463 16.02 -20.75 -1.67
CA ALA A 463 15.22 -20.21 -2.77
C ALA A 463 15.79 -18.85 -3.22
N ARG A 464 15.45 -18.47 -4.45
CA ARG A 464 15.68 -17.12 -5.01
C ARG A 464 14.36 -16.64 -5.59
N PHE A 465 13.95 -15.43 -5.25
CA PHE A 465 12.75 -14.82 -5.85
C PHE A 465 13.16 -13.61 -6.68
N GLY A 466 12.86 -13.66 -7.98
CA GLY A 466 13.26 -12.65 -8.96
C GLY A 466 12.11 -12.29 -9.90
N ASN A 467 11.39 -11.22 -9.59
CA ASN A 467 10.37 -10.64 -10.49
C ASN A 467 10.31 -9.10 -10.40
N HIS A 468 11.18 -8.49 -9.59
CA HIS A 468 11.34 -7.06 -9.57
C HIS A 468 11.99 -6.57 -10.88
N ARG A 469 11.54 -5.42 -11.36
CA ARG A 469 12.11 -4.74 -12.54
C ARG A 469 13.16 -3.69 -12.17
N GLY A 470 13.35 -3.47 -10.87
CA GLY A 470 14.27 -2.52 -10.27
C GLY A 470 14.97 -3.14 -9.06
N PHE A 471 15.94 -2.43 -8.50
CA PHE A 471 16.70 -2.94 -7.36
C PHE A 471 15.81 -3.05 -6.12
N ILE A 472 15.99 -4.14 -5.36
CA ILE A 472 15.28 -4.34 -4.10
C ILE A 472 15.94 -3.48 -3.02
N ASN A 473 15.14 -2.61 -2.40
CA ASN A 473 15.58 -1.68 -1.35
C ASN A 473 15.10 -2.08 0.05
N GLY A 474 14.08 -2.94 0.15
CA GLY A 474 13.49 -3.32 1.43
C GLY A 474 12.99 -4.75 1.45
N ILE A 475 13.14 -5.40 2.61
CA ILE A 475 12.66 -6.76 2.86
C ILE A 475 12.02 -6.80 4.24
N ALA A 476 10.84 -7.41 4.36
CA ALA A 476 10.20 -7.68 5.64
C ALA A 476 9.53 -9.05 5.65
N TRP A 477 9.81 -9.86 6.67
CA TRP A 477 9.08 -11.12 6.88
C TRP A 477 7.73 -10.87 7.54
N ALA A 478 6.74 -11.68 7.18
CA ALA A 478 5.43 -11.65 7.81
C ALA A 478 5.46 -12.16 9.26
N PRO A 479 5.19 -11.36 10.31
CA PRO A 479 5.10 -11.80 11.69
C PRO A 479 4.06 -12.88 11.98
N HIS A 480 3.04 -13.11 11.14
CA HIS A 480 2.07 -14.20 11.35
C HIS A 480 2.38 -15.48 10.56
N SER A 481 3.32 -15.46 9.61
CA SER A 481 3.51 -16.54 8.65
C SER A 481 4.97 -16.98 8.59
N THR A 482 5.20 -18.28 8.47
CA THR A 482 6.53 -18.85 8.25
C THR A 482 6.93 -18.84 6.77
N VAL A 483 6.00 -18.52 5.87
CA VAL A 483 6.19 -18.68 4.41
C VAL A 483 6.03 -17.40 3.62
N HIS A 484 5.56 -16.32 4.22
CA HIS A 484 5.33 -15.05 3.55
C HIS A 484 6.47 -14.06 3.82
N ILE A 485 6.96 -13.47 2.74
CA ILE A 485 7.96 -12.40 2.78
C ILE A 485 7.52 -11.31 1.81
N CYS A 486 7.71 -10.06 2.20
CA CYS A 486 7.48 -8.90 1.35
C CYS A 486 8.82 -8.30 0.94
N THR A 487 8.96 -7.99 -0.34
CA THR A 487 10.09 -7.25 -0.91
C THR A 487 9.56 -6.00 -1.60
N ALA A 488 10.35 -4.94 -1.61
CA ALA A 488 10.04 -3.77 -2.43
C ALA A 488 11.29 -3.15 -3.00
N GLY A 489 11.12 -2.46 -4.12
CA GLY A 489 12.22 -1.91 -4.87
C GLY A 489 11.94 -0.59 -5.56
N SER A 490 12.97 -0.13 -6.27
CA SER A 490 12.95 1.07 -7.11
C SER A 490 12.03 0.96 -8.32
N ASP A 491 11.46 -0.21 -8.60
CA ASP A 491 10.39 -0.38 -9.59
C ASP A 491 9.02 0.08 -9.09
N ARG A 492 8.96 0.68 -7.89
CA ARG A 492 7.73 1.12 -7.23
C ARG A 492 6.83 -0.04 -6.82
N GLN A 493 7.33 -1.27 -6.85
CA GLN A 493 6.53 -2.45 -6.53
C GLN A 493 6.86 -2.96 -5.13
N ALA A 494 5.82 -3.35 -4.39
CA ALA A 494 5.93 -4.23 -3.24
C ALA A 494 5.32 -5.58 -3.59
N LEU A 495 6.13 -6.62 -3.54
CA LEU A 495 5.80 -7.98 -3.93
C LEU A 495 5.75 -8.87 -2.70
N ILE A 496 4.71 -9.71 -2.60
CA ILE A 496 4.56 -10.67 -1.51
C ILE A 496 4.71 -12.07 -2.07
N TRP A 497 5.65 -12.81 -1.50
CA TRP A 497 6.05 -14.12 -1.97
C TRP A 497 5.55 -15.21 -1.03
N GLN A 498 5.24 -16.38 -1.61
CA GLN A 498 4.98 -17.60 -0.86
C GLN A 498 6.08 -18.63 -1.08
N MET A 499 6.72 -19.05 -0.01
CA MET A 499 7.82 -20.01 -0.08
C MET A 499 7.40 -21.43 -0.47
N ASN A 500 6.15 -21.83 -0.24
CA ASN A 500 5.72 -23.22 -0.45
C ASN A 500 5.40 -23.59 -1.90
N HIS A 501 5.32 -22.61 -2.81
CA HIS A 501 5.05 -22.86 -4.23
C HIS A 501 6.37 -23.01 -4.99
N PHE A 502 7.00 -24.18 -4.89
CA PHE A 502 8.30 -24.53 -5.49
C PHE A 502 8.40 -24.45 -7.03
N ASN A 503 7.46 -23.81 -7.73
CA ASN A 503 7.43 -23.77 -9.20
C ASN A 503 6.77 -22.52 -9.82
N ARG A 504 6.57 -21.43 -9.07
CA ARG A 504 6.14 -20.16 -9.65
C ARG A 504 7.01 -19.02 -9.11
N ASP A 505 7.76 -18.38 -10.00
CA ASP A 505 8.44 -17.10 -9.75
C ASP A 505 7.45 -15.92 -9.74
N GLU A 506 6.20 -16.18 -9.34
CA GLU A 506 5.12 -15.21 -9.36
C GLU A 506 4.77 -14.81 -7.92
N PRO A 507 4.80 -13.51 -7.59
CA PRO A 507 4.32 -13.04 -6.31
C PRO A 507 2.81 -13.28 -6.18
N ILE A 508 2.33 -13.57 -4.97
CA ILE A 508 0.89 -13.73 -4.69
C ILE A 508 0.17 -12.40 -4.87
N LEU A 509 0.81 -11.34 -4.37
CA LEU A 509 0.27 -9.99 -4.37
C LEU A 509 1.36 -9.04 -4.85
N ALA A 510 0.97 -8.11 -5.71
CA ALA A 510 1.82 -7.03 -6.17
C ALA A 510 1.09 -5.71 -5.94
N TYR A 511 1.71 -4.82 -5.18
CA TYR A 511 1.26 -3.45 -5.00
C TYR A 511 2.20 -2.50 -5.75
N THR A 512 1.64 -1.49 -6.43
CA THR A 512 2.42 -0.47 -7.13
C THR A 512 2.20 0.89 -6.46
N ALA A 513 3.25 1.41 -5.83
CA ALA A 513 3.28 2.74 -5.24
C ALA A 513 3.51 3.84 -6.30
N GLU A 514 3.29 5.11 -5.92
CA GLU A 514 3.51 6.25 -6.83
C GLU A 514 5.01 6.58 -7.02
N GLY A 515 5.89 6.06 -6.17
CA GLY A 515 7.32 6.33 -6.17
C GLY A 515 8.16 5.11 -5.78
N GLU A 516 9.48 5.28 -5.79
CA GLU A 516 10.41 4.23 -5.37
C GLU A 516 10.21 3.92 -3.89
N ILE A 517 10.04 2.64 -3.59
CA ILE A 517 9.83 2.20 -2.22
C ILE A 517 11.21 2.04 -1.58
N ASN A 518 11.45 2.82 -0.53
CA ASN A 518 12.73 2.83 0.19
C ASN A 518 12.73 1.85 1.36
N GLN A 519 11.57 1.67 2.01
CA GLN A 519 11.47 0.80 3.18
C GLN A 519 10.09 0.17 3.28
N ILE A 520 10.06 -1.03 3.86
CA ILE A 520 8.85 -1.77 4.19
C ILE A 520 8.94 -2.21 5.65
N HIS A 521 7.84 -2.09 6.38
CA HIS A 521 7.72 -2.67 7.71
C HIS A 521 6.36 -3.33 7.88
N TRP A 522 6.37 -4.55 8.43
CA TRP A 522 5.16 -5.23 8.83
C TRP A 522 4.79 -4.89 10.27
N SER A 523 3.50 -4.75 10.54
CA SER A 523 3.04 -4.59 11.92
C SER A 523 3.13 -5.90 12.68
N ASN A 524 3.88 -5.90 13.79
CA ASN A 524 3.97 -7.05 14.68
C ASN A 524 2.64 -7.35 15.40
N ASN A 525 1.85 -6.31 15.70
CA ASN A 525 0.59 -6.44 16.43
C ASN A 525 -0.60 -6.63 15.50
N PHE A 526 -0.65 -5.87 14.42
CA PHE A 526 -1.73 -5.91 13.45
C PHE A 526 -1.24 -6.63 12.21
N HIS A 527 -1.09 -7.95 12.29
CA HIS A 527 -0.40 -8.76 11.30
C HIS A 527 -0.93 -8.71 9.85
N GLN A 528 -2.07 -8.06 9.60
CA GLN A 528 -2.63 -7.85 8.26
C GLN A 528 -2.16 -6.52 7.66
N TRP A 529 -1.34 -5.75 8.37
CA TRP A 529 -0.98 -4.40 7.96
C TRP A 529 0.51 -4.27 7.68
N ILE A 530 0.80 -3.68 6.53
CA ILE A 530 2.13 -3.35 6.08
C ILE A 530 2.23 -1.85 5.87
N SER A 531 3.35 -1.27 6.27
CA SER A 531 3.70 0.12 5.96
C SER A 531 4.76 0.16 4.89
N ILE A 532 4.55 1.03 3.91
CA ILE A 532 5.45 1.28 2.80
C ILE A 532 5.80 2.76 2.78
N CYS A 533 7.09 3.07 2.71
CA CYS A 533 7.59 4.44 2.61
C CYS A 533 8.15 4.69 1.20
N PHE A 534 7.69 5.75 0.56
CA PHE A 534 8.20 6.21 -0.74
C PHE A 534 8.17 7.74 -0.81
N ASN A 535 9.22 8.36 -1.34
CA ASN A 535 9.33 9.82 -1.46
C ASN A 535 9.02 10.57 -0.15
N LYS A 536 7.90 11.33 -0.12
CA LYS A 536 7.40 12.11 1.02
C LYS A 536 6.12 11.51 1.64
N SER A 537 5.79 10.30 1.19
CA SER A 537 4.51 9.67 1.45
C SER A 537 4.75 8.31 2.10
N MET A 538 3.82 7.95 2.95
CA MET A 538 3.76 6.63 3.54
C MET A 538 2.37 6.09 3.36
N GLU A 539 2.29 4.85 2.92
CA GLU A 539 1.05 4.12 2.77
C GLU A 539 1.03 2.95 3.72
N ILE A 540 -0.14 2.76 4.34
CA ILE A 540 -0.44 1.61 5.15
C ILE A 540 -1.46 0.81 4.36
N LEU A 541 -1.07 -0.42 4.02
CA LEU A 541 -1.89 -1.33 3.23
C LEU A 541 -2.34 -2.48 4.13
N ARG A 542 -3.57 -2.94 3.92
CA ARG A 542 -3.99 -4.23 4.42
C ARG A 542 -3.65 -5.33 3.40
N VAL A 543 -3.11 -6.44 3.90
CA VAL A 543 -2.59 -7.59 3.15
C VAL A 543 -3.21 -8.87 3.66
#